data_AF-A0A0F4PPM6-F1
#
_entry.id   AF-A0A0F4PPM6-F1
#
_cell.length_a   1.000
_cell.length_b   1.000
_cell.length_c   1.000
_cell.angle_alpha   90.00
_cell.angle_beta   90.00
_cell.angle_gamma   90.00
#
_symmetry.space_group_name_H-M   'P 1'
#
loop_
_entity.id
_entity.type
_entity.pdbx_description
1 polymer ?
#
loop_
_entity_poly.entity_id
_entity_poly.type
_entity_poly.pdbx_seq_one_letter_code
_entity_poly.pdbx_strand_id
1 'polypeptide(L)'
;MRIILVLVLLTLIGCSPLWEESPYEVYYIDGAKTLGYRIGEGSYIGRIDEPININANEKYISVYACSYKTCSFYYIDKTKDHKFAEHDEFVFGPYTNEQFTTLVKKFGLPSVSSE
;
A
#
# COMPACT_ATOMS: atom_id res chain seq x y z
N MET A 1 -16.62 -10.64 -36.89
CA MET A 1 -17.00 -10.83 -35.48
C MET A 1 -15.83 -11.19 -34.56
N ARG A 2 -14.96 -12.15 -34.91
CA ARG A 2 -13.77 -12.50 -34.07
C ARG A 2 -12.78 -11.34 -33.84
N ILE A 3 -12.48 -10.53 -34.86
CA ILE A 3 -11.51 -9.42 -34.77
C ILE A 3 -11.99 -8.30 -33.84
N ILE A 4 -13.30 -8.01 -33.85
CA ILE A 4 -13.92 -7.00 -32.97
C ILE A 4 -13.81 -7.43 -31.51
N LEU A 5 -13.99 -8.73 -31.22
CA LEU A 5 -13.85 -9.27 -29.86
C LEU A 5 -12.41 -9.12 -29.34
N VAL A 6 -11.41 -9.36 -30.21
CA VAL A 6 -9.98 -9.19 -29.87
C VAL A 6 -9.66 -7.72 -29.60
N LEU A 7 -10.22 -6.78 -30.38
CA LEU A 7 -10.01 -5.34 -30.16
C LEU A 7 -10.63 -4.86 -28.84
N VAL A 8 -11.82 -5.38 -28.46
CA VAL A 8 -12.48 -5.05 -27.19
C VAL A 8 -11.69 -5.59 -25.99
N LEU A 9 -11.08 -6.77 -26.11
CA LEU A 9 -10.19 -7.34 -25.08
C LEU A 9 -8.91 -6.51 -24.88
N LEU A 10 -8.37 -5.90 -25.94
CA LEU A 10 -7.20 -5.03 -25.85
C LEU A 10 -7.50 -3.68 -25.18
N THR A 11 -8.74 -3.19 -25.24
CA THR A 11 -9.15 -1.94 -24.57
C THR A 11 -9.48 -2.12 -23.08
N LEU A 12 -9.57 -3.35 -22.58
CA LEU A 12 -9.85 -3.65 -21.17
C LEU A 12 -8.62 -3.63 -20.26
N ILE A 13 -7.43 -3.31 -20.79
CA ILE A 13 -6.21 -3.06 -20.01
C ILE A 13 -6.24 -1.63 -19.44
N GLY A 14 -7.39 -1.25 -18.87
CA GLY A 14 -7.56 0.04 -18.18
C GLY A 14 -6.83 0.04 -16.84
N CYS A 15 -6.43 1.22 -16.38
CA CYS A 15 -5.68 1.49 -15.14
C CYS A 15 -6.14 0.65 -13.94
N SER A 16 -5.55 -0.53 -13.75
CA SER A 16 -5.65 -1.26 -12.49
C SER A 16 -4.66 -0.66 -11.49
N PRO A 17 -4.99 -0.59 -10.20
CA PRO A 17 -4.04 -0.16 -9.19
C PRO A 17 -2.82 -1.07 -9.16
N LEU A 18 -1.66 -0.50 -8.82
CA LEU A 18 -0.41 -1.25 -8.69
C LEU A 18 -0.52 -2.33 -7.60
N TRP A 19 -1.30 -2.03 -6.56
CA TRP A 19 -1.60 -2.92 -5.45
C TRP A 19 -2.93 -2.47 -4.82
N GLU A 20 -3.81 -3.42 -4.51
CA GLU A 20 -5.10 -3.16 -3.86
C GLU A 20 -5.43 -4.29 -2.88
N GLU A 21 -5.87 -3.90 -1.69
CA GLU A 21 -6.55 -4.76 -0.73
C GLU A 21 -7.58 -3.92 0.02
N SER A 22 -8.82 -3.93 -0.47
CA SER A 22 -9.91 -3.08 0.05
C SER A 22 -9.96 -3.09 1.59
N PRO A 23 -9.94 -1.91 2.25
CA PRO A 23 -10.12 -0.56 1.70
C PRO A 23 -8.82 0.15 1.26
N TYR A 24 -7.68 -0.54 1.22
CA TYR A 24 -6.39 0.04 0.88
C TYR A 24 -6.05 -0.08 -0.61
N GLU A 25 -5.40 0.94 -1.15
CA GLU A 25 -5.01 0.98 -2.55
C GLU A 25 -3.77 1.86 -2.74
N VAL A 26 -2.91 1.48 -3.68
CA VAL A 26 -1.85 2.37 -4.19
C VAL A 26 -2.41 3.17 -5.37
N TYR A 27 -2.43 4.49 -5.21
CA TYR A 27 -2.84 5.44 -6.24
C TYR A 27 -1.71 6.45 -6.55
N TYR A 28 -1.89 7.23 -7.61
CA TYR A 28 -0.96 8.27 -8.03
C TYR A 28 -1.59 9.66 -7.86
N ILE A 29 -0.86 10.60 -7.26
CA ILE A 29 -1.16 12.04 -7.28
C ILE A 29 0.10 12.76 -7.75
N ASP A 30 -0.01 13.59 -8.80
CA ASP A 30 1.09 14.38 -9.35
C ASP A 30 2.37 13.58 -9.66
N GLY A 31 2.20 12.32 -10.07
CA GLY A 31 3.30 11.41 -10.41
C GLY A 31 3.94 10.70 -9.21
N ALA A 32 3.53 11.03 -7.98
CA ALA A 32 3.95 10.35 -6.76
C ALA A 32 2.99 9.21 -6.41
N LYS A 33 3.53 8.07 -5.96
CA LYS A 33 2.73 6.93 -5.49
C LYS A 33 2.40 7.11 -4.02
N THR A 34 1.16 6.83 -3.64
CA THR A 34 0.76 6.79 -2.23
C THR A 34 -0.09 5.55 -1.97
N LEU A 35 0.22 4.82 -0.91
CA LEU A 35 -0.68 3.85 -0.32
C LEU A 35 -1.65 4.60 0.60
N GLY A 36 -2.95 4.46 0.37
CA GLY A 36 -3.95 5.12 1.21
C GLY A 36 -5.19 4.28 1.46
N TYR A 37 -6.01 4.78 2.39
CA TYR A 37 -7.28 4.20 2.79
C TYR A 37 -8.41 4.88 1.99
N ARG A 38 -9.17 4.10 1.23
CA ARG A 38 -10.31 4.59 0.42
C ARG A 38 -11.48 4.96 1.33
N ILE A 39 -11.98 6.19 1.20
CA ILE A 39 -13.11 6.70 2.00
C ILE A 39 -14.40 6.90 1.19
N GLY A 40 -14.35 6.72 -0.13
CA GLY A 40 -15.50 6.79 -1.05
C GLY A 40 -15.28 7.80 -2.18
N GLU A 41 -16.02 7.65 -3.28
CA GLU A 41 -16.03 8.62 -4.40
C GLU A 41 -14.64 8.98 -4.96
N GLY A 42 -13.71 8.03 -4.99
CA GLY A 42 -12.33 8.27 -5.43
C GLY A 42 -11.49 9.11 -4.47
N SER A 43 -11.96 9.33 -3.24
CA SER A 43 -11.22 10.00 -2.18
C SER A 43 -10.49 8.99 -1.30
N TYR A 44 -9.30 9.38 -0.86
CA TYR A 44 -8.39 8.57 -0.06
C TYR A 44 -7.78 9.40 1.06
N ILE A 45 -7.46 8.74 2.17
CA ILE A 45 -6.53 9.30 3.17
C ILE A 45 -5.19 8.59 2.96
N GLY A 46 -4.16 9.36 2.62
CA GLY A 46 -2.81 8.83 2.48
C GLY A 46 -2.33 8.19 3.79
N ARG A 47 -1.54 7.11 3.67
CA ARG A 47 -0.92 6.41 4.81
C ARG A 47 0.60 6.39 4.65
N ILE A 48 1.08 5.95 3.49
CA ILE A 48 2.52 5.81 3.22
C ILE A 48 2.82 6.31 1.81
N ASP A 49 3.72 7.28 1.72
CA ASP A 49 4.21 7.82 0.45
C ASP A 49 5.33 6.99 -0.15
N GLU A 50 5.35 6.91 -1.47
CA GLU A 50 6.33 6.19 -2.29
C GLU A 50 6.55 4.74 -1.87
N PRO A 51 5.48 3.91 -1.77
CA PRO A 51 5.64 2.49 -1.51
C PRO A 51 6.35 1.80 -2.68
N ILE A 52 7.31 0.93 -2.35
CA ILE A 52 8.05 0.09 -3.30
C ILE A 52 7.55 -1.34 -3.20
N ASN A 53 7.63 -1.94 -2.01
CA ASN A 53 7.18 -3.30 -1.75
C ASN A 53 6.08 -3.29 -0.69
N ILE A 54 4.98 -3.99 -0.97
CA ILE A 54 3.84 -4.12 -0.07
C ILE A 54 3.51 -5.61 0.08
N ASN A 55 3.28 -6.04 1.32
CA ASN A 55 2.73 -7.34 1.61
C ASN A 55 1.72 -7.22 2.75
N ALA A 56 0.68 -8.04 2.73
CA ALA A 56 -0.43 -7.95 3.68
C ALA A 56 -0.85 -9.33 4.17
N ASN A 57 -1.35 -9.37 5.40
CA ASN A 57 -2.08 -10.48 5.96
C ASN A 57 -3.38 -9.96 6.58
N GLU A 58 -4.16 -10.80 7.26
CA GLU A 58 -5.46 -10.39 7.82
C GLU A 58 -5.40 -9.15 8.74
N LYS A 59 -4.32 -8.96 9.49
CA LYS A 59 -4.21 -7.91 10.52
C LYS A 59 -3.33 -6.73 10.13
N TYR A 60 -2.33 -6.96 9.31
CA TYR A 60 -1.27 -6.00 9.06
C TYR A 60 -0.97 -5.84 7.58
N ILE A 61 -0.58 -4.62 7.20
CA ILE A 61 0.08 -4.33 5.93
C ILE A 61 1.50 -3.93 6.27
N SER A 62 2.48 -4.56 5.65
CA SER A 62 3.89 -4.21 5.75
C SER A 62 4.33 -3.52 4.47
N VAL A 63 5.12 -2.46 4.60
CA VAL A 63 5.54 -1.65 3.46
C VAL A 63 7.01 -1.29 3.60
N TYR A 64 7.74 -1.44 2.50
CA TYR A 64 9.01 -0.77 2.30
C TYR A 64 8.78 0.42 1.35
N ALA A 65 9.13 1.62 1.80
CA ALA A 65 8.85 2.87 1.09
C ALA A 65 10.03 3.84 1.16
N CYS A 66 10.17 4.67 0.13
CA CYS A 66 11.26 5.63 -0.02
C CYS A 66 10.75 7.06 -0.16
N SER A 67 10.38 7.66 0.97
CA SER A 67 9.95 9.07 1.00
C SER A 67 11.17 10.01 0.96
N TYR A 68 11.15 10.99 0.04
CA TYR A 68 12.15 12.06 -0.10
C TYR A 68 13.61 11.63 0.14
N LYS A 69 14.04 10.52 -0.50
CA LYS A 69 15.40 9.93 -0.53
C LYS A 69 15.79 9.05 0.65
N THR A 70 14.93 8.81 1.63
CA THR A 70 15.20 7.87 2.72
C THR A 70 14.21 6.72 2.65
N CYS A 71 14.75 5.50 2.64
CA CYS A 71 13.95 4.30 2.59
C CYS A 71 13.83 3.68 3.97
N SER A 72 12.64 3.21 4.30
CA SER A 72 12.35 2.64 5.62
C SER A 72 11.22 1.64 5.54
N PHE A 73 11.15 0.80 6.57
CA PHE A 73 10.07 -0.16 6.73
C PHE A 73 8.98 0.42 7.62
N TYR A 74 7.74 0.11 7.28
CA TYR A 74 6.54 0.53 7.98
C TYR A 74 5.57 -0.64 8.10
N TYR A 75 4.66 -0.57 9.04
CA TYR A 75 3.46 -1.40 9.02
C TYR A 75 2.20 -0.62 9.43
N ILE A 76 1.05 -1.08 8.96
CA ILE A 76 -0.27 -0.56 9.30
C ILE A 76 -1.03 -1.63 10.08
N ASP A 77 -1.63 -1.26 11.21
CA ASP A 77 -2.57 -2.13 11.95
C ASP A 77 -3.99 -1.97 11.41
N LYS A 78 -4.40 -2.85 10.48
CA LYS A 78 -5.72 -2.82 9.84
C LYS A 78 -6.87 -3.03 10.82
N THR A 79 -6.59 -3.64 11.97
CA THR A 79 -7.64 -3.93 12.96
C THR A 79 -8.07 -2.68 13.72
N LYS A 80 -7.26 -1.63 13.67
CA LYS A 80 -7.50 -0.36 14.35
C LYS A 80 -7.71 0.80 13.39
N ASP A 81 -7.06 0.77 12.23
CA ASP A 81 -7.20 1.81 11.23
C ASP A 81 -8.63 1.86 10.67
N HIS A 82 -9.07 3.08 10.33
CA HIS A 82 -10.41 3.34 9.83
C HIS A 82 -10.45 4.66 9.05
N LYS A 83 -11.55 4.87 8.32
CA LYS A 83 -11.81 6.06 7.48
C LYS A 83 -11.83 7.42 8.19
N PHE A 84 -11.69 7.44 9.52
CA PHE A 84 -11.69 8.66 10.34
C PHE A 84 -10.39 8.81 11.14
N ALA A 85 -9.47 7.84 11.02
CA ALA A 85 -8.20 7.90 11.69
C ALA A 85 -7.32 8.93 10.98
N GLU A 86 -6.51 9.64 11.76
CA GLU A 86 -5.52 10.55 11.20
C GLU A 86 -4.54 9.78 10.29
N HIS A 87 -3.86 10.51 9.40
CA HIS A 87 -3.12 9.89 8.32
C HIS A 87 -2.01 8.92 8.78
N ASP A 88 -1.48 9.11 9.98
CA ASP A 88 -0.36 8.36 10.57
C ASP A 88 -0.73 7.60 11.86
N GLU A 89 -1.96 7.72 12.36
CA GLU A 89 -2.35 7.24 13.70
C GLU A 89 -2.04 5.74 13.92
N PHE A 90 -2.25 4.94 12.88
CA PHE A 90 -2.00 3.49 12.88
C PHE A 90 -0.93 3.07 11.87
N VAL A 91 -0.12 4.03 11.43
CA VAL A 91 1.05 3.81 10.59
C VAL A 91 2.29 3.84 11.48
N PHE A 92 2.98 2.71 11.56
CA PHE A 92 4.10 2.55 12.46
C PHE A 92 5.40 2.47 11.68
N GLY A 93 6.34 3.36 12.01
CA GLY A 93 7.65 3.50 11.40
C GLY A 93 8.12 4.96 11.49
N PRO A 94 9.20 5.33 10.80
CA PRO A 94 10.09 4.46 10.02
C PRO A 94 10.89 3.48 10.89
N TYR A 95 11.13 2.28 10.37
CA TYR A 95 12.00 1.27 10.99
C TYR A 95 13.19 0.93 10.09
N THR A 96 14.32 0.60 10.72
CA THR A 96 15.43 -0.08 10.03
C THR A 96 15.05 -1.54 9.73
N ASN A 97 15.79 -2.19 8.83
CA ASN A 97 15.59 -3.60 8.52
C ASN A 97 15.67 -4.50 9.77
N GLU A 98 16.61 -4.23 10.67
CA GLU A 98 16.83 -4.99 11.91
C GLU A 98 15.65 -4.85 12.88
N GLN A 99 15.17 -3.61 13.07
CA GLN A 99 14.00 -3.32 13.88
C GLN A 99 12.76 -4.02 13.29
N PHE A 100 12.56 -3.88 11.98
CA PHE A 100 11.41 -4.45 11.30
C PHE A 100 11.41 -5.98 11.33
N THR A 101 12.56 -6.62 11.10
CA THR A 101 12.69 -8.09 11.22
C THR A 101 12.34 -8.59 12.61
N THR A 102 12.65 -7.81 13.66
CA THR A 102 12.25 -8.14 15.03
C THR A 102 10.74 -8.03 15.21
N LEU A 103 10.11 -7.01 14.63
CA LEU A 103 8.65 -6.81 14.67
C LEU A 103 7.92 -7.91 13.89
N VAL A 104 8.42 -8.32 12.73
CA VAL A 104 7.92 -9.46 11.93
C VAL A 104 7.80 -10.70 12.81
N LYS A 105 8.87 -11.05 13.54
CA LYS A 105 8.87 -12.22 14.44
C LYS A 105 7.95 -12.05 15.64
N LYS A 106 7.88 -10.84 16.22
CA LYS A 106 7.13 -10.57 17.45
C LYS A 106 5.63 -10.50 17.23
N PHE A 107 5.19 -9.88 16.14
CA PHE A 107 3.77 -9.59 15.86
C PHE A 107 3.20 -10.42 14.72
N GLY A 108 4.03 -11.18 14.00
CA GLY A 108 3.61 -11.91 12.81
C GLY A 108 3.28 -10.97 11.64
N LEU A 109 4.06 -9.88 11.49
CA LEU A 109 3.90 -8.98 10.35
C LEU A 109 4.24 -9.72 9.04
N PRO A 110 3.54 -9.46 7.93
CA PRO A 110 3.94 -10.00 6.64
C PRO A 110 5.32 -9.47 6.27
N SER A 111 6.23 -10.34 5.82
CA SER A 111 7.59 -9.93 5.47
C SER A 111 7.62 -9.15 4.16
N VAL A 112 8.47 -8.13 4.08
CA VAL A 112 8.76 -7.35 2.86
C VAL A 112 10.27 -7.15 2.72
N SER A 113 10.79 -7.11 1.49
CA SER A 113 12.20 -6.86 1.18
C SER A 113 12.46 -5.38 0.88
N SER A 114 13.71 -4.95 1.05
CA SER A 114 14.23 -3.69 0.51
C SER A 114 14.69 -3.80 -0.95
N GLU A 115 14.76 -5.02 -1.47
CA GLU A 115 15.12 -5.39 -2.85
C GLU A 115 13.88 -5.52 -3.73
#